data_AF-A0A839P7A7-F1
#
_entry.id   AF-A0A839P7A7-F1
#
_cell.length_a   1.000
_cell.length_b   1.000
_cell.length_c   1.000
_cell.angle_alpha   90.00
_cell.angle_beta   90.00
_cell.angle_gamma   90.00
#
_symmetry.space_group_name_H-M   'P 1'
#
loop_
_entity.id
_entity.type
_entity.pdbx_description
1 polymer ?
#
loop_
_entity_poly.entity_id
_entity_poly.type
_entity_poly.pdbx_seq_one_letter_code
_entity_poly.pdbx_strand_id
1 'polypeptide(L)'
;MLIPEGFPLVRPQFGLLERPPFLTWPHVERDGSLCLLANMSEFDPDDPAGVVVRLLGKSCTLVRDLLEGGMVERDFLDEFLTYWRYDRNASDGRQTSILRLERPSREIAVWQTTGLRLLGDTEEQVTGWLRNRYGDKVLRPSRLQKGLLVWLDRPMLPSEYPRTARDVQVLVERCGGEAPRLLSDLVSARQDSIVTVIAAEGRFGPGIVTAAIAPPRGARSCGGSTAPLYDGFRPSRLPSGLLVRRYLGSDPVVRDEPARADAPWIHGRGHDLRTERLTGATVTVLGCGSVGAPVAVALALAQAGVGHLNLIDHDALDWANVGRHPLGAACVRGNKAEGLAAKLRIGYPHGKFDAFPVVAQAMLAVDEGTLRGSHLIVSAMGD
;
A
#
# COMPACT_ATOMS: atom_id res chain seq x y z
N MET A 1 27.15 13.97 22.48
CA MET A 1 27.54 12.60 22.08
C MET A 1 27.03 11.65 23.14
N LEU A 2 26.40 10.56 22.74
CA LEU A 2 25.89 9.50 23.61
C LEU A 2 26.61 8.21 23.22
N ILE A 3 27.29 7.59 24.18
CA ILE A 3 27.96 6.30 24.00
C ILE A 3 27.06 5.22 24.63
N PRO A 4 26.50 4.30 23.84
CA PRO A 4 25.66 3.22 24.36
C PRO A 4 26.51 2.16 25.07
N GLU A 5 25.89 1.41 25.98
CA GLU A 5 26.53 0.32 26.74
C GLU A 5 27.14 -0.76 25.83
N GLY A 6 26.59 -0.96 24.64
CA GLY A 6 27.09 -1.94 23.67
C GLY A 6 28.27 -1.47 22.79
N PHE A 7 28.84 -0.28 23.01
CA PHE A 7 30.00 0.19 22.25
C PHE A 7 31.25 -0.66 22.57
N PRO A 8 32.05 -1.10 21.57
CA PRO A 8 32.08 -0.66 20.18
C PRO A 8 31.28 -1.53 19.20
N LEU A 9 30.45 -2.47 19.65
CA LEU A 9 29.57 -3.27 18.77
C LEU A 9 28.28 -2.54 18.40
N VAL A 10 27.93 -1.51 19.19
CA VAL A 10 26.81 -0.62 18.95
C VAL A 10 27.35 0.78 18.69
N ARG A 11 26.90 1.40 17.60
CA ARG A 11 27.35 2.72 17.16
C ARG A 11 27.10 3.82 18.20
N PRO A 12 28.02 4.79 18.36
CA PRO A 12 27.76 5.98 19.15
C PRO A 12 26.71 6.86 18.45
N GLN A 13 25.96 7.62 19.24
CA GLN A 13 24.94 8.55 18.74
C GLN A 13 25.36 10.00 18.96
N PHE A 14 25.00 10.86 18.03
CA PHE A 14 25.22 12.30 18.11
C PHE A 14 23.86 12.98 18.03
N GLY A 15 23.69 14.04 18.78
CA GLY A 15 22.44 14.78 18.84
C GLY A 15 22.68 16.23 19.18
N LEU A 16 21.69 17.06 18.89
CA LEU A 16 21.70 18.49 19.16
C LEU A 16 21.34 18.75 20.63
N LEU A 17 22.11 19.64 21.27
CA LEU A 17 21.81 20.09 22.63
C LEU A 17 20.58 21.01 22.62
N GLU A 18 20.61 22.01 21.74
CA GLU A 18 19.46 22.87 21.44
C GLU A 18 18.67 22.26 20.29
N ARG A 19 17.46 21.80 20.59
CA ARG A 19 16.63 21.04 19.64
C ARG A 19 15.70 22.01 18.92
N PRO A 20 15.80 22.14 17.58
CA PRO A 20 14.78 22.87 16.83
C PRO A 20 13.41 22.16 16.97
N PRO A 21 12.30 22.86 16.70
CA PRO A 21 10.99 22.21 16.64
C PRO A 21 11.03 21.00 15.70
N PHE A 22 10.33 19.93 16.06
CA PHE A 22 10.31 18.70 15.27
C PHE A 22 9.86 18.96 13.82
N LEU A 23 10.51 18.32 12.84
CA LEU A 23 10.31 18.51 11.39
C LEU A 23 10.73 19.90 10.85
N THR A 24 11.60 20.60 11.57
CA THR A 24 12.29 21.80 11.03
C THR A 24 13.47 21.41 10.13
N TRP A 25 14.23 20.38 10.53
CA TRP A 25 15.40 19.88 9.80
C TRP A 25 15.23 18.40 9.47
N PRO A 26 15.56 17.96 8.24
CA PRO A 26 15.66 16.54 7.93
C PRO A 26 16.82 15.90 8.72
N HIS A 27 16.77 14.58 8.90
CA HIS A 27 17.78 13.80 9.63
C HIS A 27 17.94 14.16 11.12
N VAL A 28 16.99 14.90 11.69
CA VAL A 28 16.93 15.20 13.14
C VAL A 28 15.70 14.54 13.74
N GLU A 29 15.94 13.58 14.62
CA GLU A 29 14.90 12.86 15.34
C GLU A 29 14.25 13.72 16.44
N ARG A 30 13.10 13.28 16.97
CA ARG A 30 12.34 14.04 17.98
C ARG A 30 13.11 14.25 19.30
N ASP A 31 14.02 13.33 19.62
CA ASP A 31 14.94 13.43 20.76
C ASP A 31 16.19 14.28 20.46
N GLY A 32 16.31 14.83 19.27
CA GLY A 32 17.46 15.60 18.79
C GLY A 32 18.60 14.75 18.25
N SER A 33 18.46 13.42 18.16
CA SER A 33 19.47 12.53 17.58
C SER A 33 19.59 12.73 16.07
N LEU A 34 20.82 12.63 15.56
CA LEU A 34 21.13 12.84 14.15
C LEU A 34 21.21 11.52 13.39
N CYS A 35 20.51 11.43 12.27
CA CYS A 35 20.58 10.33 11.32
C CYS A 35 21.76 10.50 10.36
N LEU A 36 22.95 10.06 10.81
CA LEU A 36 24.22 10.28 10.08
C LEU A 36 24.56 9.21 9.04
N LEU A 37 23.90 8.07 9.12
CA LEU A 37 24.22 6.87 8.35
C LEU A 37 22.92 6.17 7.95
N ALA A 38 22.91 5.58 6.75
CA ALA A 38 21.83 4.67 6.36
C ALA A 38 21.77 3.46 7.32
N ASN A 39 20.59 2.87 7.50
CA ASN A 39 20.34 1.80 8.46
C ASN A 39 21.25 0.56 8.30
N MET A 40 21.82 0.33 7.12
CA MET A 40 22.72 -0.80 6.81
C MET A 40 24.20 -0.38 6.69
N SER A 41 24.56 0.81 7.17
CA SER A 41 25.96 1.24 7.10
C SER A 41 26.81 0.46 8.10
N GLU A 42 27.83 -0.21 7.59
CA GLU A 42 28.83 -0.89 8.40
C GLU A 42 29.81 0.11 8.99
N PHE A 43 30.37 -0.23 10.15
CA PHE A 43 31.44 0.51 10.79
C PHE A 43 32.43 -0.48 11.38
N ASP A 44 33.68 -0.06 11.47
CA ASP A 44 34.78 -0.90 11.95
C ASP A 44 34.77 -0.92 13.50
N PRO A 45 34.39 -2.05 14.14
CA PRO A 45 34.41 -2.15 15.60
C PRO A 45 35.84 -2.21 16.17
N ASP A 46 36.85 -2.50 15.34
CA ASP A 46 38.26 -2.59 15.75
C ASP A 46 38.96 -1.23 15.74
N ASP A 47 38.36 -0.21 15.09
CA ASP A 47 38.77 1.20 15.13
C ASP A 47 37.68 2.11 15.77
N PRO A 48 37.37 1.93 17.07
CA PRO A 48 36.29 2.68 17.73
C PRO A 48 36.54 4.19 17.77
N ALA A 49 37.81 4.60 17.97
CA ALA A 49 38.17 6.01 18.00
C ALA A 49 38.00 6.67 16.62
N GLY A 50 38.45 6.02 15.55
CA GLY A 50 38.25 6.53 14.20
C GLY A 50 36.77 6.56 13.78
N VAL A 51 35.95 5.60 14.24
CA VAL A 51 34.50 5.64 14.04
C VAL A 51 33.88 6.87 14.72
N VAL A 52 34.25 7.16 15.97
CA VAL A 52 33.77 8.36 16.69
C VAL A 52 34.18 9.64 15.96
N VAL A 53 35.45 9.75 15.54
CA VAL A 53 35.94 10.95 14.82
C VAL A 53 35.22 11.13 13.49
N ARG A 54 35.03 10.06 12.70
CA ARG A 54 34.30 10.10 11.43
C ARG A 54 32.84 10.53 11.63
N LEU A 55 32.14 9.94 12.60
CA LEU A 55 30.75 10.26 12.88
C LEU A 55 30.58 11.69 13.43
N LEU A 56 31.48 12.14 14.29
CA LEU A 56 31.51 13.53 14.73
C LEU A 56 31.73 14.47 13.54
N GLY A 57 32.68 14.18 12.66
CA GLY A 57 32.89 14.95 11.42
C GLY A 57 31.63 15.02 10.56
N LYS A 58 30.96 13.87 10.32
CA LYS A 58 29.68 13.82 9.60
C LYS A 58 28.59 14.65 10.28
N SER A 59 28.53 14.63 11.62
CA SER A 59 27.56 15.43 12.36
C SER A 59 27.77 16.94 12.17
N CYS A 60 29.03 17.40 12.20
CA CYS A 60 29.35 18.80 11.95
C CYS A 60 29.03 19.22 10.52
N THR A 61 29.32 18.37 9.53
CA THR A 61 28.97 18.63 8.13
C THR A 61 27.45 18.71 7.97
N LEU A 62 26.69 17.72 8.48
CA LEU A 62 25.23 17.73 8.41
C LEU A 62 24.65 19.02 9.01
N VAL A 63 25.09 19.42 10.19
CA VAL A 63 24.59 20.66 10.83
C VAL A 63 24.92 21.90 10.01
N ARG A 64 26.11 21.97 9.40
CA ARG A 64 26.48 23.08 8.52
C ARG A 64 25.56 23.15 7.30
N ASP A 65 25.35 22.02 6.62
CA ASP A 65 24.52 21.95 5.43
C ASP A 65 23.04 22.27 5.75
N LEU A 66 22.55 21.86 6.94
CA LEU A 66 21.23 22.22 7.45
C LEU A 66 21.08 23.73 7.72
N LEU A 67 22.12 24.38 8.23
CA LEU A 67 22.14 25.84 8.46
C LEU A 67 22.21 26.64 7.15
N GLU A 68 22.92 26.13 6.14
CA GLU A 68 22.98 26.71 4.80
C GLU A 68 21.64 26.56 4.04
N GLY A 69 20.81 25.58 4.43
CA GLY A 69 19.41 25.44 3.99
C GLY A 69 19.21 24.79 2.62
N GLY A 70 20.25 24.73 1.78
CA GLY A 70 20.17 24.23 0.40
C GLY A 70 19.75 22.76 0.26
N MET A 71 19.95 21.94 1.30
CA MET A 71 19.55 20.52 1.29
C MET A 71 18.18 20.25 1.94
N VAL A 72 17.65 21.19 2.73
CA VAL A 72 16.51 20.95 3.64
C VAL A 72 15.26 20.55 2.85
N GLU A 73 14.90 21.37 1.86
CA GLU A 73 13.71 21.12 1.04
C GLU A 73 13.85 19.82 0.24
N ARG A 74 15.00 19.64 -0.43
CA ARG A 74 15.28 18.47 -1.26
C ARG A 74 15.17 17.17 -0.46
N ASP A 75 15.82 17.09 0.69
CA ASP A 75 15.84 15.87 1.51
C ASP A 75 14.46 15.56 2.11
N PHE A 76 13.68 16.59 2.49
CA PHE A 76 12.28 16.39 2.90
C PHE A 76 11.40 15.82 1.79
N LEU A 77 11.61 16.27 0.54
CA LEU A 77 10.87 15.76 -0.61
C LEU A 77 11.30 14.34 -0.99
N ASP A 78 12.61 14.06 -0.98
CA ASP A 78 13.19 12.75 -1.30
C ASP A 78 12.71 11.67 -0.32
N GLU A 79 12.60 12.00 0.97
CA GLU A 79 12.21 11.08 2.04
C GLU A 79 10.81 11.39 2.59
N PHE A 80 9.93 11.93 1.75
CA PHE A 80 8.56 12.33 2.11
C PHE A 80 7.80 11.29 2.94
N LEU A 81 7.86 10.00 2.57
CA LEU A 81 7.18 8.93 3.30
C LEU A 81 7.72 8.74 4.72
N THR A 82 9.03 8.89 4.92
CA THR A 82 9.67 8.78 6.24
C THR A 82 9.15 9.87 7.18
N TYR A 83 9.14 11.13 6.71
CA TYR A 83 8.67 12.24 7.53
C TYR A 83 7.15 12.21 7.74
N TRP A 84 6.39 11.73 6.76
CA TRP A 84 4.96 11.48 6.94
C TRP A 84 4.69 10.45 8.04
N ARG A 85 5.45 9.34 8.09
CA ARG A 85 5.34 8.33 9.16
C ARG A 85 5.53 8.94 10.53
N TYR A 86 6.50 9.84 10.67
CA TYR A 86 6.78 10.49 11.95
C TYR A 86 5.70 11.46 12.41
N ASP A 87 4.95 12.05 11.48
CA ASP A 87 3.86 12.99 11.75
C ASP A 87 2.46 12.32 11.72
N ARG A 88 2.40 11.00 11.52
CA ARG A 88 1.16 10.22 11.49
C ARG A 88 0.39 10.30 12.81
N ASN A 89 -0.95 10.35 12.74
CA ASN A 89 -1.83 10.39 13.92
C ASN A 89 -2.87 9.24 13.99
N ALA A 90 -2.85 8.29 13.06
CA ALA A 90 -3.69 7.09 13.10
C ALA A 90 -3.28 6.11 14.22
N SER A 91 -4.27 5.52 14.90
CA SER A 91 -4.07 4.62 16.05
C SER A 91 -4.13 3.13 15.71
N ASP A 92 -4.78 2.73 14.60
CA ASP A 92 -5.07 1.32 14.26
C ASP A 92 -4.52 0.87 12.88
N GLY A 93 -3.57 1.65 12.34
CA GLY A 93 -3.04 1.66 10.97
C GLY A 93 -2.84 0.33 10.25
N ARG A 94 -3.94 -0.27 9.80
CA ARG A 94 -3.97 -1.41 8.86
C ARG A 94 -4.67 -0.99 7.57
N GLN A 95 -4.13 0.05 6.94
CA GLN A 95 -4.52 0.41 5.59
C GLN A 95 -3.64 -0.35 4.60
N THR A 96 -4.28 -1.02 3.65
CA THR A 96 -3.63 -1.71 2.55
C THR A 96 -4.06 -1.04 1.25
N SER A 97 -3.12 -0.76 0.36
CA SER A 97 -3.41 -0.19 -0.95
C SER A 97 -3.07 -1.19 -2.05
N ILE A 98 -4.02 -1.43 -2.94
CA ILE A 98 -3.87 -2.18 -4.19
C ILE A 98 -4.11 -1.28 -5.41
N LEU A 99 -4.04 0.03 -5.20
CA LEU A 99 -4.23 1.06 -6.22
C LEU A 99 -3.12 1.00 -7.26
N ARG A 100 -3.48 1.21 -8.53
CA ARG A 100 -2.50 1.56 -9.56
C ARG A 100 -2.03 2.99 -9.35
N LEU A 101 -0.73 3.18 -9.17
CA LEU A 101 -0.17 4.51 -8.90
C LEU A 101 0.17 5.22 -10.21
N GLU A 102 -0.86 5.75 -10.85
CA GLU A 102 -0.77 6.49 -12.12
C GLU A 102 -1.67 7.74 -12.11
N ARG A 103 -1.28 8.75 -12.90
CA ARG A 103 -2.12 9.92 -13.22
C ARG A 103 -3.32 9.49 -14.10
N PRO A 104 -4.45 10.24 -14.10
CA PRO A 104 -4.75 11.41 -13.28
C PRO A 104 -5.37 11.06 -11.91
N SER A 105 -5.64 12.10 -11.12
CA SER A 105 -6.52 12.02 -9.94
C SER A 105 -7.88 11.43 -10.33
N ARG A 106 -8.42 10.52 -9.51
CA ARG A 106 -9.64 9.78 -9.82
C ARG A 106 -10.38 9.31 -8.57
N GLU A 107 -11.64 8.94 -8.73
CA GLU A 107 -12.39 8.22 -7.70
C GLU A 107 -11.82 6.81 -7.51
N ILE A 108 -11.85 6.32 -6.27
CA ILE A 108 -11.36 4.98 -5.91
C ILE A 108 -12.39 4.25 -5.04
N ALA A 109 -12.30 2.93 -4.97
CA ALA A 109 -13.06 2.12 -4.05
C ALA A 109 -12.32 1.93 -2.72
N VAL A 110 -13.03 2.13 -1.61
CA VAL A 110 -12.53 1.98 -0.26
C VAL A 110 -13.41 0.97 0.46
N TRP A 111 -12.83 -0.17 0.81
CA TRP A 111 -13.50 -1.14 1.67
C TRP A 111 -12.98 -1.00 3.09
N GLN A 112 -13.87 -0.93 4.08
CA GLN A 112 -13.47 -0.81 5.48
C GLN A 112 -14.24 -1.72 6.43
N THR A 113 -13.53 -2.24 7.41
CA THR A 113 -14.08 -2.91 8.58
C THR A 113 -13.28 -2.56 9.83
N THR A 114 -13.69 -3.05 10.99
CA THR A 114 -12.97 -2.82 12.25
C THR A 114 -11.53 -3.30 12.13
N GLY A 115 -10.57 -2.37 12.14
CA GLY A 115 -9.14 -2.66 12.08
C GLY A 115 -8.59 -3.15 10.73
N LEU A 116 -9.32 -2.97 9.61
CA LEU A 116 -8.79 -3.22 8.27
C LEU A 116 -9.45 -2.31 7.23
N ARG A 117 -8.62 -1.65 6.42
CA ARG A 117 -9.07 -0.83 5.28
C ARG A 117 -8.29 -1.21 4.03
N LEU A 118 -8.99 -1.43 2.94
CA LEU A 118 -8.42 -1.76 1.63
C LEU A 118 -8.81 -0.67 0.63
N LEU A 119 -7.81 -0.16 -0.08
CA LEU A 119 -7.94 0.90 -1.09
C LEU A 119 -7.67 0.28 -2.47
N GLY A 120 -8.59 0.41 -3.42
CA GLY A 120 -8.43 -0.10 -4.78
C GLY A 120 -9.13 0.78 -5.82
N ASP A 121 -8.85 0.55 -7.09
CA ASP A 121 -9.34 1.39 -8.20
C ASP A 121 -10.84 1.25 -8.41
N THR A 122 -11.37 0.03 -8.33
CA THR A 122 -12.79 -0.26 -8.56
C THR A 122 -13.35 -1.22 -7.51
N GLU A 123 -14.68 -1.26 -7.39
CA GLU A 123 -15.36 -2.17 -6.47
C GLU A 123 -15.09 -3.65 -6.84
N GLU A 124 -15.02 -3.96 -8.14
CA GLU A 124 -14.72 -5.31 -8.65
C GLU A 124 -13.31 -5.74 -8.27
N GLN A 125 -12.32 -4.84 -8.38
CA GLN A 125 -10.95 -5.12 -8.01
C GLN A 125 -10.84 -5.41 -6.50
N VAL A 126 -11.45 -4.56 -5.67
CA VAL A 126 -11.45 -4.69 -4.21
C VAL A 126 -12.16 -5.97 -3.77
N THR A 127 -13.34 -6.25 -4.31
CA THR A 127 -14.10 -7.47 -3.97
C THR A 127 -13.41 -8.73 -4.45
N GLY A 128 -12.81 -8.73 -5.64
CA GLY A 128 -12.00 -9.83 -6.16
C GLY A 128 -10.79 -10.14 -5.26
N TRP A 129 -10.03 -9.11 -4.88
CA TRP A 129 -8.88 -9.25 -3.99
C TRP A 129 -9.29 -9.81 -2.62
N LEU A 130 -10.37 -9.27 -2.02
CA LEU A 130 -10.88 -9.74 -0.73
C LEU A 130 -11.38 -11.19 -0.79
N ARG A 131 -12.07 -11.57 -1.87
CA ARG A 131 -12.52 -12.95 -2.11
C ARG A 131 -11.33 -13.89 -2.19
N ASN A 132 -10.31 -13.53 -2.95
CA ASN A 132 -9.11 -14.34 -3.09
C ASN A 132 -8.38 -14.54 -1.75
N ARG A 133 -8.28 -13.48 -0.93
CA ARG A 133 -7.52 -13.51 0.34
C ARG A 133 -8.28 -14.12 1.51
N TYR A 134 -9.58 -13.85 1.62
CA TYR A 134 -10.40 -14.17 2.80
C TYR A 134 -11.66 -14.98 2.51
N GLY A 135 -11.99 -15.21 1.23
CA GLY A 135 -13.23 -15.85 0.79
C GLY A 135 -14.46 -14.94 0.82
N ASP A 136 -15.60 -15.46 0.38
CA ASP A 136 -16.83 -14.67 0.19
C ASP A 136 -17.46 -14.14 1.50
N LYS A 137 -17.16 -14.77 2.64
CA LYS A 137 -17.76 -14.40 3.95
C LYS A 137 -17.42 -12.97 4.40
N VAL A 138 -16.33 -12.41 3.89
CA VAL A 138 -15.86 -11.05 4.24
C VAL A 138 -16.53 -9.98 3.37
N LEU A 139 -17.08 -10.37 2.22
CA LEU A 139 -17.71 -9.45 1.27
C LEU A 139 -19.04 -8.95 1.86
N ARG A 140 -19.10 -7.64 2.09
CA ARG A 140 -20.34 -6.94 2.47
C ARG A 140 -20.41 -5.64 1.67
N PRO A 141 -21.42 -5.46 0.80
CA PRO A 141 -21.57 -4.23 0.02
C PRO A 141 -21.62 -2.96 0.88
N SER A 142 -22.20 -3.03 2.08
CA SER A 142 -22.28 -1.90 3.01
C SER A 142 -20.94 -1.40 3.54
N ARG A 143 -19.85 -2.14 3.28
CA ARG A 143 -18.48 -1.76 3.67
C ARG A 143 -17.71 -1.07 2.55
N LEU A 144 -18.26 -1.05 1.33
CA LEU A 144 -17.70 -0.34 0.19
C LEU A 144 -18.18 1.11 0.21
N GLN A 145 -17.21 2.00 0.07
CA GLN A 145 -17.35 3.43 0.03
C GLN A 145 -16.48 3.96 -1.11
N LYS A 146 -16.76 5.18 -1.55
CA LYS A 146 -15.96 5.86 -2.56
C LYS A 146 -14.96 6.77 -1.87
N GLY A 147 -13.72 6.74 -2.35
CA GLY A 147 -12.64 7.63 -1.94
C GLY A 147 -12.10 8.44 -3.12
N LEU A 148 -11.07 9.23 -2.85
CA LEU A 148 -10.40 10.04 -3.86
C LEU A 148 -8.91 9.73 -3.90
N LEU A 149 -8.36 9.45 -5.07
CA LEU A 149 -6.92 9.52 -5.33
C LEU A 149 -6.60 10.91 -5.90
N VAL A 150 -5.71 11.62 -5.24
CA VAL A 150 -5.19 12.92 -5.65
C VAL A 150 -3.72 12.75 -6.02
N TRP A 151 -3.38 13.02 -7.28
CA TRP A 151 -2.01 13.01 -7.75
C TRP A 151 -1.42 14.41 -7.67
N LEU A 152 -0.34 14.57 -6.89
CA LEU A 152 0.42 15.81 -6.77
C LEU A 152 1.53 15.88 -7.81
N ASP A 153 1.90 17.09 -8.21
CA ASP A 153 3.06 17.31 -9.09
C ASP A 153 4.40 17.11 -8.40
N ARG A 154 4.44 17.27 -7.07
CA ARG A 154 5.59 16.96 -6.21
C ARG A 154 5.14 16.45 -4.85
N PRO A 155 6.01 15.75 -4.10
CA PRO A 155 5.76 15.43 -2.70
C PRO A 155 5.53 16.69 -1.84
N MET A 156 4.90 16.51 -0.69
CA MET A 156 4.63 17.60 0.26
C MET A 156 5.79 17.80 1.22
N LEU A 157 6.07 19.05 1.58
CA LEU A 157 6.89 19.35 2.75
C LEU A 157 6.11 19.10 4.06
N PRO A 158 6.77 18.85 5.20
CA PRO A 158 6.08 18.67 6.48
C PRO A 158 5.15 19.82 6.88
N SER A 159 5.48 21.05 6.48
CA SER A 159 4.64 22.24 6.67
C SER A 159 3.37 22.25 5.82
N GLU A 160 3.33 21.47 4.73
CA GLU A 160 2.20 21.34 3.82
C GLU A 160 1.29 20.16 4.17
N TYR A 161 1.65 19.33 5.16
CA TYR A 161 0.84 18.16 5.52
C TYR A 161 -0.54 18.59 6.03
N PRO A 162 -1.64 18.05 5.46
CA PRO A 162 -2.98 18.47 5.84
C PRO A 162 -3.27 18.11 7.30
N ARG A 163 -3.68 19.09 8.11
CA ARG A 163 -4.06 18.86 9.51
C ARG A 163 -5.57 18.81 9.67
N THR A 164 -6.28 19.54 8.80
CA THR A 164 -7.73 19.71 8.83
C THR A 164 -8.39 19.32 7.50
N ALA A 165 -9.70 19.12 7.52
CA ALA A 165 -10.46 18.83 6.31
C ALA A 165 -10.36 19.98 5.27
N ARG A 166 -10.24 21.22 5.74
CA ARG A 166 -9.98 22.40 4.91
C ARG A 166 -8.63 22.32 4.20
N ASP A 167 -7.58 21.82 4.87
CA ASP A 167 -6.26 21.68 4.25
C ASP A 167 -6.30 20.66 3.11
N VAL A 168 -7.04 19.55 3.27
CA VAL A 168 -7.27 18.58 2.19
C VAL A 168 -8.00 19.23 1.02
N GLN A 169 -9.01 20.05 1.28
CA GLN A 169 -9.71 20.80 0.23
C GLN A 169 -8.74 21.71 -0.54
N VAL A 170 -7.94 22.51 0.16
CA VAL A 170 -6.95 23.42 -0.46
C VAL A 170 -5.94 22.64 -1.30
N LEU A 171 -5.49 21.48 -0.81
CA LEU A 171 -4.58 20.61 -1.54
C LEU A 171 -5.22 20.08 -2.83
N VAL A 172 -6.48 19.63 -2.76
CA VAL A 172 -7.24 19.16 -3.93
C VAL A 172 -7.49 20.28 -4.93
N GLU A 173 -7.82 21.48 -4.46
CA GLU A 173 -8.01 22.68 -5.29
C GLU A 173 -6.72 23.06 -6.03
N ARG A 174 -5.55 22.96 -5.36
CA ARG A 174 -4.23 23.21 -5.97
C ARG A 174 -3.90 22.23 -7.10
N CYS A 175 -4.31 20.96 -7.02
CA CYS A 175 -4.09 19.98 -8.08
C CYS A 175 -4.91 20.27 -9.34
N GLY A 176 -6.06 20.93 -9.19
CA GLY A 176 -6.97 21.21 -10.30
C GLY A 176 -7.53 19.96 -10.98
N GLY A 177 -7.89 20.09 -12.26
CA GLY A 177 -8.54 19.04 -13.03
C GLY A 177 -9.91 18.65 -12.47
N GLU A 178 -10.22 17.35 -12.45
CA GLU A 178 -11.50 16.85 -11.94
C GLU A 178 -11.52 16.67 -10.40
N ALA A 179 -10.36 16.71 -9.74
CA ALA A 179 -10.25 16.37 -8.32
C ALA A 179 -11.15 17.22 -7.39
N PRO A 180 -11.29 18.56 -7.57
CA PRO A 180 -12.21 19.36 -6.76
C PRO A 180 -13.68 18.99 -6.95
N ARG A 181 -14.06 18.62 -8.18
CA ARG A 181 -15.43 18.17 -8.47
C ARG A 181 -15.70 16.83 -7.82
N LEU A 182 -14.79 15.87 -7.97
CA LEU A 182 -14.89 14.55 -7.35
C LEU A 182 -14.99 14.64 -5.82
N LEU A 183 -14.18 15.49 -5.18
CA LEU A 183 -14.28 15.70 -3.72
C LEU A 183 -15.67 16.25 -3.33
N SER A 184 -16.20 17.21 -4.09
CA SER A 184 -17.53 17.79 -3.86
C SER A 184 -18.66 16.76 -4.03
N ASP A 185 -18.52 15.86 -5.01
CA ASP A 185 -19.45 14.76 -5.26
C ASP A 185 -19.42 13.74 -4.11
N LEU A 186 -18.23 13.40 -3.61
CA LEU A 186 -18.05 12.49 -2.46
C LEU A 186 -18.66 13.05 -1.17
N VAL A 187 -18.51 14.35 -0.92
CA VAL A 187 -19.18 15.02 0.21
C VAL A 187 -20.69 15.01 0.04
N SER A 188 -21.18 15.25 -1.18
CA SER A 188 -22.61 15.21 -1.51
C SER A 188 -23.22 13.82 -1.36
N ALA A 189 -22.42 12.76 -1.50
CA ALA A 189 -22.82 11.37 -1.24
C ALA A 189 -23.01 11.05 0.26
N ARG A 190 -22.64 11.95 1.18
CA ARG A 190 -22.88 11.86 2.63
C ARG A 190 -22.30 10.60 3.28
N GLN A 191 -21.09 10.26 2.91
CA GLN A 191 -20.40 9.09 3.45
C GLN A 191 -19.90 9.35 4.89
N ASP A 192 -19.83 8.26 5.67
CA ASP A 192 -19.37 8.28 7.07
C ASP A 192 -17.88 8.63 7.21
N SER A 193 -17.11 8.51 6.14
CA SER A 193 -15.75 9.02 6.06
C SER A 193 -15.35 9.15 4.60
N ILE A 194 -14.59 10.19 4.27
CA ILE A 194 -13.99 10.36 2.95
C ILE A 194 -12.50 10.12 3.10
N VAL A 195 -12.01 9.03 2.51
CA VAL A 195 -10.58 8.73 2.46
C VAL A 195 -10.00 9.37 1.21
N THR A 196 -9.08 10.30 1.40
CA THR A 196 -8.30 10.92 0.32
C THR A 196 -6.90 10.32 0.33
N VAL A 197 -6.56 9.57 -0.71
CA VAL A 197 -5.22 9.09 -0.99
C VAL A 197 -4.46 10.19 -1.72
N ILE A 198 -3.32 10.59 -1.18
CA ILE A 198 -2.45 11.60 -1.78
C ILE A 198 -1.23 10.87 -2.32
N ALA A 199 -1.04 10.93 -3.62
CA ALA A 199 0.05 10.29 -4.35
C ALA A 199 0.99 11.35 -4.94
N ALA A 200 2.29 11.08 -4.95
CA ALA A 200 3.26 11.92 -5.61
C ALA A 200 4.43 11.09 -6.12
N GLU A 201 5.05 11.54 -7.22
CA GLU A 201 6.30 10.94 -7.70
C GLU A 201 7.45 11.38 -6.79
N GLY A 202 8.10 10.43 -6.12
CA GLY A 202 9.29 10.66 -5.31
C GLY A 202 10.55 10.16 -6.02
N ARG A 203 11.70 10.31 -5.35
CA ARG A 203 13.00 9.84 -5.88
C ARG A 203 13.03 8.33 -6.17
N PHE A 204 12.35 7.54 -5.35
CA PHE A 204 12.29 6.08 -5.46
C PHE A 204 10.95 5.60 -6.01
N GLY A 205 10.34 6.38 -6.91
CA GLY A 205 9.05 6.08 -7.51
C GLY A 205 7.86 6.66 -6.72
N PRO A 206 6.63 6.26 -7.07
CA PRO A 206 5.43 6.86 -6.51
C PRO A 206 5.22 6.46 -5.04
N GLY A 207 5.07 7.48 -4.20
CA GLY A 207 4.70 7.35 -2.79
C GLY A 207 3.23 7.67 -2.57
N ILE A 208 2.60 6.99 -1.62
CA ILE A 208 1.21 7.25 -1.23
C ILE A 208 1.05 7.44 0.27
N VAL A 209 0.18 8.37 0.62
CA VAL A 209 -0.28 8.62 1.99
C VAL A 209 -1.78 8.84 1.99
N THR A 210 -2.42 8.86 3.16
CA THR A 210 -3.87 9.03 3.27
C THR A 210 -4.23 10.10 4.28
N ALA A 211 -5.26 10.88 3.95
CA ALA A 211 -5.97 11.76 4.88
C ALA A 211 -7.46 11.38 4.86
N ALA A 212 -7.94 10.84 5.98
CA ALA A 212 -9.34 10.50 6.17
C ALA A 212 -10.07 11.64 6.87
N ILE A 213 -11.11 12.14 6.22
CA ILE A 213 -12.03 13.15 6.75
C ILE A 213 -13.20 12.40 7.36
N ALA A 214 -13.51 12.71 8.62
CA ALA A 214 -14.74 12.26 9.26
C ALA A 214 -15.81 13.35 9.13
N PRO A 215 -17.10 13.00 9.06
CA PRO A 215 -18.17 13.97 9.16
C PRO A 215 -18.02 14.70 10.50
N PRO A 216 -18.17 16.03 10.53
CA PRO A 216 -18.20 16.82 11.75
C PRO A 216 -19.13 16.16 12.78
N ARG A 217 -18.54 15.53 13.80
CA ARG A 217 -19.28 15.06 14.96
C ARG A 217 -19.59 16.30 15.78
N GLY A 218 -20.79 16.38 16.36
CA GLY A 218 -21.22 17.47 17.23
C GLY A 218 -20.21 17.78 18.33
N ALA A 219 -19.19 18.58 18.02
CA ALA A 219 -18.60 19.48 18.98
C ALA A 219 -19.78 20.29 19.47
N ARG A 220 -20.07 20.22 20.77
CA ARG A 220 -21.14 20.97 21.41
C ARG A 220 -20.91 22.44 21.07
N SER A 221 -21.51 22.91 19.99
CA SER A 221 -21.60 24.33 19.72
C SER A 221 -22.42 24.92 20.87
N CYS A 222 -22.19 26.20 21.17
CA CYS A 222 -23.05 26.97 22.05
C CYS A 222 -24.49 26.92 21.49
N GLY A 223 -25.26 25.90 21.85
CA GLY A 223 -26.53 25.56 21.19
C GLY A 223 -26.92 24.08 21.23
N GLY A 224 -26.00 23.15 21.52
CA GLY A 224 -26.36 21.76 21.88
C GLY A 224 -26.93 20.89 20.75
N SER A 225 -26.67 21.19 19.48
CA SER A 225 -27.13 20.35 18.38
C SER A 225 -26.40 19.00 18.32
N THR A 226 -27.16 17.94 18.13
CA THR A 226 -26.67 16.56 17.95
C THR A 226 -26.23 16.26 16.52
N ALA A 227 -26.46 17.18 15.56
CA ALA A 227 -26.17 16.98 14.14
C ALA A 227 -25.69 18.29 13.46
N PRO A 228 -24.48 18.80 13.80
CA PRO A 228 -23.99 20.13 13.39
C PRO A 228 -23.95 20.33 11.85
N LEU A 229 -23.71 19.25 11.10
CA LEU A 229 -23.75 19.26 9.63
C LEU A 229 -25.08 19.82 9.10
N TYR A 230 -26.19 19.50 9.76
CA TYR A 230 -27.53 19.81 9.30
C TYR A 230 -28.19 20.94 10.11
N ASP A 231 -27.45 21.65 10.97
CA ASP A 231 -28.01 22.74 11.78
C ASP A 231 -28.74 23.77 10.91
N GLY A 232 -30.03 23.96 11.20
CA GLY A 232 -30.93 24.87 10.48
C GLY A 232 -31.55 24.30 9.20
N PHE A 233 -31.25 23.05 8.80
CA PHE A 233 -31.75 22.44 7.56
C PHE A 233 -32.25 21.00 7.79
N ARG A 234 -33.27 20.60 7.03
CA ARG A 234 -33.53 19.16 6.87
C ARG A 234 -32.38 18.55 6.07
N PRO A 235 -31.91 17.33 6.40
CA PRO A 235 -30.83 16.69 5.64
C PRO A 235 -31.07 16.71 4.14
N SER A 236 -32.29 16.44 3.65
CA SER A 236 -32.62 16.44 2.23
C SER A 236 -32.67 17.83 1.55
N ARG A 237 -32.60 18.94 2.30
CA ARG A 237 -32.72 20.31 1.78
C ARG A 237 -31.50 21.19 2.04
N LEU A 238 -30.40 20.63 2.53
CA LEU A 238 -29.16 21.37 2.71
C LEU A 238 -28.51 21.64 1.33
N PRO A 239 -28.24 22.91 0.96
CA PRO A 239 -27.54 23.22 -0.28
C PRO A 239 -26.15 22.57 -0.33
N SER A 240 -25.76 22.03 -1.49
CA SER A 240 -24.50 21.30 -1.67
C SER A 240 -23.27 22.13 -1.29
N GLY A 241 -23.21 23.39 -1.72
CA GLY A 241 -22.10 24.29 -1.36
C GLY A 241 -21.97 24.52 0.15
N LEU A 242 -23.08 24.56 0.89
CA LEU A 242 -23.06 24.70 2.34
C LEU A 242 -22.64 23.39 3.02
N LEU A 243 -23.06 22.23 2.49
CA LEU A 243 -22.62 20.92 2.96
C LEU A 243 -21.10 20.77 2.80
N VAL A 244 -20.56 21.10 1.62
CA VAL A 244 -19.10 21.08 1.35
C VAL A 244 -18.36 21.97 2.35
N ARG A 245 -18.82 23.21 2.55
CA ARG A 245 -18.18 24.14 3.50
C ARG A 245 -18.23 23.65 4.96
N ARG A 246 -19.30 22.96 5.37
CA ARG A 246 -19.43 22.40 6.72
C ARG A 246 -18.62 21.12 6.92
N TYR A 247 -18.57 20.25 5.91
CA TYR A 247 -17.84 18.98 5.96
C TYR A 247 -16.32 19.19 5.84
N LEU A 248 -15.88 20.12 4.97
CA LEU A 248 -14.48 20.47 4.75
C LEU A 248 -14.07 21.67 5.64
N GLY A 249 -14.42 21.59 6.91
CA GLY A 249 -14.15 22.61 7.92
C GLY A 249 -12.77 22.47 8.58
N SER A 250 -12.64 23.02 9.78
CA SER A 250 -11.42 22.95 10.59
C SER A 250 -11.29 21.65 11.40
N ASP A 251 -12.16 20.66 11.19
CA ASP A 251 -12.09 19.38 11.88
C ASP A 251 -10.79 18.64 11.51
N PRO A 252 -10.13 18.01 12.49
CA PRO A 252 -8.85 17.34 12.27
C PRO A 252 -9.03 16.10 11.38
N VAL A 253 -8.06 15.88 10.50
CA VAL A 253 -8.01 14.67 9.66
C VAL A 253 -7.19 13.57 10.31
N VAL A 254 -7.56 12.33 10.01
CA VAL A 254 -6.75 11.16 10.37
C VAL A 254 -5.79 10.87 9.23
N ARG A 255 -4.51 11.04 9.49
CA ARG A 255 -3.42 10.76 8.58
C ARG A 255 -2.82 9.40 8.87
N ASP A 256 -2.58 8.67 7.80
CA ASP A 256 -1.98 7.35 7.84
C ASP A 256 -1.17 7.09 6.57
N GLU A 257 -0.41 6.01 6.57
CA GLU A 257 0.32 5.54 5.42
C GLU A 257 -0.12 4.10 5.11
N PRO A 258 -0.73 3.88 3.93
CA PRO A 258 -1.15 2.54 3.56
C PRO A 258 0.04 1.66 3.16
N ALA A 259 0.05 0.43 3.64
CA ALA A 259 0.97 -0.60 3.16
C ALA A 259 0.59 -1.00 1.73
N ARG A 260 1.53 -0.86 0.80
CA ARG A 260 1.35 -1.26 -0.60
C ARG A 260 1.32 -2.78 -0.73
N ALA A 261 0.28 -3.28 -1.39
CA ALA A 261 0.08 -4.68 -1.77
C ALA A 261 -0.35 -4.81 -3.24
N ASP A 262 -0.08 -3.78 -4.05
CA ASP A 262 -0.22 -3.83 -5.50
C ASP A 262 0.89 -4.71 -6.14
N ALA A 263 0.60 -5.26 -7.32
CA ALA A 263 1.50 -6.19 -8.01
C ALA A 263 2.91 -5.58 -8.29
N PRO A 264 3.04 -4.33 -8.80
CA PRO A 264 4.33 -3.68 -8.98
C PRO A 264 5.18 -3.63 -7.70
N TRP A 265 4.55 -3.36 -6.55
CA TRP A 265 5.25 -3.31 -5.27
C TRP A 265 5.72 -4.68 -4.78
N ILE A 266 4.86 -5.70 -4.87
CA ILE A 266 5.16 -7.05 -4.36
C ILE A 266 6.28 -7.72 -5.17
N HIS A 267 6.25 -7.59 -6.50
CA HIS A 267 7.15 -8.34 -7.38
C HIS A 267 8.40 -7.56 -7.79
N GLY A 268 8.36 -6.23 -7.80
CA GLY A 268 9.44 -5.39 -8.33
C GLY A 268 9.78 -4.17 -7.48
N ARG A 269 9.17 -4.01 -6.30
CA ARG A 269 9.27 -2.80 -5.45
C ARG A 269 8.99 -1.50 -6.21
N GLY A 270 8.19 -1.56 -7.27
CA GLY A 270 7.87 -0.44 -8.16
C GLY A 270 8.98 -0.03 -9.15
N HIS A 271 10.11 -0.76 -9.22
CA HIS A 271 11.25 -0.40 -10.06
C HIS A 271 11.54 -1.38 -11.21
N ASP A 272 11.02 -2.61 -11.11
CA ASP A 272 11.28 -3.63 -12.12
C ASP A 272 10.31 -3.50 -13.31
N LEU A 273 10.82 -3.00 -14.43
CA LEU A 273 10.06 -2.88 -15.69
C LEU A 273 9.52 -4.22 -16.20
N ARG A 274 10.10 -5.35 -15.79
CA ARG A 274 9.61 -6.68 -16.18
C ARG A 274 8.29 -7.01 -15.51
N THR A 275 7.97 -6.39 -14.38
CA THR A 275 6.74 -6.67 -13.64
C THR A 275 5.50 -6.34 -14.46
N GLU A 276 5.50 -5.28 -15.27
CA GLU A 276 4.36 -4.96 -16.15
C GLU A 276 4.10 -6.06 -17.17
N ARG A 277 5.17 -6.52 -17.84
CA ARG A 277 5.08 -7.61 -18.82
C ARG A 277 4.63 -8.92 -18.18
N LEU A 278 5.14 -9.26 -17.00
CA LEU A 278 4.78 -10.50 -16.31
C LEU A 278 3.33 -10.43 -15.80
N THR A 279 2.90 -9.29 -15.26
CA THR A 279 1.52 -9.11 -14.76
C THR A 279 0.50 -9.26 -15.91
N GLY A 280 0.85 -8.89 -17.14
CA GLY A 280 0.01 -9.13 -18.31
C GLY A 280 0.11 -10.55 -18.91
N ALA A 281 1.05 -11.37 -18.46
CA ALA A 281 1.30 -12.69 -19.05
C ALA A 281 0.35 -13.76 -18.50
N THR A 282 -0.02 -14.67 -19.38
CA THR A 282 -0.81 -15.88 -19.11
C THR A 282 0.05 -17.10 -19.36
N VAL A 283 0.20 -17.99 -18.38
CA VAL A 283 0.98 -19.22 -18.49
C VAL A 283 0.13 -20.42 -18.11
N THR A 284 0.15 -21.46 -18.95
CA THR A 284 -0.53 -22.73 -18.65
C THR A 284 0.48 -23.77 -18.17
N VAL A 285 0.17 -24.47 -17.08
CA VAL A 285 0.97 -25.55 -16.52
C VAL A 285 0.20 -26.86 -16.67
N LEU A 286 0.77 -27.80 -17.43
CA LEU A 286 0.24 -29.14 -17.62
C LEU A 286 0.89 -30.09 -16.61
N GLY A 287 0.08 -30.68 -15.74
CA GLY A 287 0.52 -31.48 -14.61
C GLY A 287 0.91 -30.61 -13.43
N CYS A 288 0.16 -30.69 -12.34
CA CYS A 288 0.39 -30.05 -11.05
C CYS A 288 0.92 -31.08 -10.03
N GLY A 289 1.77 -32.00 -10.49
CA GLY A 289 2.40 -33.03 -9.67
C GLY A 289 3.63 -32.52 -8.91
N SER A 290 4.62 -33.38 -8.70
CA SER A 290 5.80 -33.06 -7.88
C SER A 290 6.78 -32.08 -8.52
N VAL A 291 6.70 -31.88 -9.84
CA VAL A 291 7.49 -30.88 -10.58
C VAL A 291 6.62 -29.66 -10.87
N GLY A 292 5.45 -29.87 -11.46
CA GLY A 292 4.57 -28.78 -11.87
C GLY A 292 3.99 -27.98 -10.72
N ALA A 293 3.64 -28.59 -9.57
CA ALA A 293 3.17 -27.81 -8.43
C ALA A 293 4.25 -26.93 -7.80
N PRO A 294 5.53 -27.35 -7.64
CA PRO A 294 6.59 -26.41 -7.30
C PRO A 294 6.89 -25.37 -8.39
N VAL A 295 6.75 -25.68 -9.68
CA VAL A 295 6.89 -24.66 -10.74
C VAL A 295 5.77 -23.61 -10.66
N ALA A 296 4.55 -24.04 -10.36
CA ALA A 296 3.36 -23.20 -10.23
C ALA A 296 3.23 -22.49 -8.87
N VAL A 297 3.42 -23.18 -7.73
CA VAL A 297 3.48 -22.61 -6.36
C VAL A 297 4.77 -21.86 -6.14
N ALA A 298 5.88 -22.55 -6.37
CA ALA A 298 7.03 -22.36 -5.53
C ALA A 298 8.06 -21.37 -6.05
N LEU A 299 8.31 -21.10 -7.34
CA LEU A 299 9.50 -20.25 -7.60
C LEU A 299 9.58 -19.33 -8.83
N ALA A 300 8.91 -19.55 -9.96
CA ALA A 300 9.19 -18.74 -11.17
C ALA A 300 8.06 -17.85 -11.65
N LEU A 301 6.78 -18.25 -11.53
CA LEU A 301 5.72 -17.56 -12.25
C LEU A 301 4.90 -16.65 -11.33
N ALA A 302 4.15 -17.20 -10.36
CA ALA A 302 3.38 -16.38 -9.43
C ALA A 302 4.27 -15.44 -8.59
N GLN A 303 5.40 -15.95 -8.08
CA GLN A 303 6.38 -15.14 -7.34
C GLN A 303 7.07 -14.07 -8.19
N ALA A 304 7.34 -14.34 -9.47
CA ALA A 304 7.88 -13.32 -10.37
C ALA A 304 6.82 -12.31 -10.85
N GLY A 305 5.54 -12.56 -10.55
CA GLY A 305 4.45 -11.65 -10.89
C GLY A 305 3.71 -11.98 -12.17
N VAL A 306 3.70 -13.24 -12.62
CA VAL A 306 2.81 -13.68 -13.70
C VAL A 306 1.36 -13.50 -13.27
N GLY A 307 0.61 -12.70 -14.03
CA GLY A 307 -0.74 -12.29 -13.63
C GLY A 307 -1.81 -13.36 -13.81
N HIS A 308 -1.65 -14.28 -14.76
CA HIS A 308 -2.63 -15.35 -15.00
C HIS A 308 -1.98 -16.72 -15.14
N LEU A 309 -2.37 -17.68 -14.29
CA LEU A 309 -1.99 -19.09 -14.45
C LEU A 309 -3.21 -19.98 -14.67
N ASN A 310 -3.10 -20.87 -15.65
CA ASN A 310 -4.01 -21.98 -15.85
C ASN A 310 -3.32 -23.27 -15.40
N LEU A 311 -3.96 -23.99 -14.48
CA LEU A 311 -3.40 -25.17 -13.83
C LEU A 311 -4.21 -26.39 -14.22
N ILE A 312 -3.59 -27.34 -14.91
CA ILE A 312 -4.27 -28.49 -15.47
C ILE A 312 -3.74 -29.75 -14.82
N ASP A 313 -4.58 -30.43 -14.05
CA ASP A 313 -4.25 -31.73 -13.44
C ASP A 313 -5.52 -32.45 -12.99
N HIS A 314 -5.71 -33.68 -13.44
CA HIS A 314 -6.82 -34.54 -13.01
C HIS A 314 -6.60 -35.23 -11.66
N ASP A 315 -5.36 -35.37 -11.20
CA ASP A 315 -5.02 -36.19 -10.04
C ASP A 315 -5.50 -35.57 -8.71
N ALA A 316 -5.84 -36.44 -7.78
CA ALA A 316 -5.95 -36.09 -6.36
C ALA A 316 -4.58 -36.15 -5.66
N LEU A 317 -4.40 -35.34 -4.62
CA LEU A 317 -3.22 -35.39 -3.77
C LEU A 317 -3.26 -36.63 -2.86
N ASP A 318 -2.21 -37.46 -2.90
CA ASP A 318 -2.07 -38.60 -2.00
C ASP A 318 -1.02 -38.37 -0.90
N TRP A 319 -1.08 -39.17 0.17
CA TRP A 319 -0.11 -39.14 1.28
C TRP A 319 1.33 -39.27 0.81
N ALA A 320 1.59 -40.13 -0.19
CA ALA A 320 2.91 -40.31 -0.77
C ALA A 320 3.45 -39.05 -1.46
N ASN A 321 2.62 -38.05 -1.76
CA ASN A 321 3.02 -36.79 -2.39
C ASN A 321 3.30 -35.67 -1.37
N VAL A 322 2.80 -35.78 -0.13
CA VAL A 322 2.84 -34.68 0.86
C VAL A 322 4.26 -34.17 1.15
N GLY A 323 5.27 -35.06 1.15
CA GLY A 323 6.66 -34.67 1.45
C GLY A 323 7.33 -33.76 0.42
N ARG A 324 6.76 -33.63 -0.79
CA ARG A 324 7.31 -32.80 -1.88
C ARG A 324 6.29 -31.86 -2.53
N HIS A 325 5.00 -32.08 -2.29
CA HIS A 325 3.93 -31.28 -2.86
C HIS A 325 3.60 -30.06 -1.96
N PRO A 326 3.54 -28.85 -2.52
CA PRO A 326 3.41 -27.62 -1.72
C PRO A 326 2.05 -27.43 -1.01
N LEU A 327 1.03 -28.23 -1.34
CA LEU A 327 -0.27 -28.18 -0.66
C LEU A 327 -0.22 -28.69 0.79
N GLY A 328 0.67 -29.65 1.07
CA GLY A 328 0.75 -30.29 2.39
C GLY A 328 -0.45 -31.18 2.71
N ALA A 329 -0.45 -31.73 3.93
CA ALA A 329 -1.37 -32.79 4.36
C ALA A 329 -2.86 -32.37 4.40
N ALA A 330 -3.16 -31.08 4.60
CA ALA A 330 -4.52 -30.58 4.70
C ALA A 330 -5.35 -30.74 3.41
N CYS A 331 -4.68 -30.96 2.26
CA CYS A 331 -5.32 -31.09 0.95
C CYS A 331 -5.35 -32.53 0.43
N VAL A 332 -4.98 -33.53 1.24
CA VAL A 332 -5.01 -34.94 0.83
C VAL A 332 -6.42 -35.34 0.42
N ARG A 333 -6.54 -36.11 -0.68
CA ARG A 333 -7.77 -36.47 -1.42
C ARG A 333 -8.41 -35.33 -2.23
N GLY A 334 -7.95 -34.09 -2.11
CA GLY A 334 -8.37 -32.99 -2.97
C GLY A 334 -7.66 -33.01 -4.33
N ASN A 335 -8.29 -32.47 -5.37
CA ASN A 335 -7.64 -32.30 -6.68
C ASN A 335 -6.43 -31.35 -6.57
N LYS A 336 -5.32 -31.72 -7.21
CA LYS A 336 -4.06 -30.97 -7.13
C LYS A 336 -4.18 -29.58 -7.74
N ALA A 337 -4.77 -29.45 -8.92
CA ALA A 337 -4.92 -28.17 -9.62
C ALA A 337 -5.83 -27.20 -8.86
N GLU A 338 -6.97 -27.68 -8.35
CA GLU A 338 -7.91 -26.87 -7.57
C GLU A 338 -7.31 -26.39 -6.25
N GLY A 339 -6.70 -27.31 -5.49
CA GLY A 339 -6.03 -26.96 -4.23
C GLY A 339 -4.91 -25.96 -4.45
N LEU A 340 -4.17 -26.11 -5.56
CA LEU A 340 -3.09 -25.24 -5.96
C LEU A 340 -3.56 -23.83 -6.31
N ALA A 341 -4.59 -23.71 -7.15
CA ALA A 341 -5.19 -22.42 -7.47
C ALA A 341 -5.71 -21.72 -6.20
N ALA A 342 -6.37 -22.45 -5.30
CA ALA A 342 -6.84 -21.90 -4.04
C ALA A 342 -5.70 -21.37 -3.15
N LYS A 343 -4.61 -22.14 -3.02
CA LYS A 343 -3.41 -21.71 -2.28
C LYS A 343 -2.78 -20.45 -2.88
N LEU A 344 -2.69 -20.38 -4.21
CA LEU A 344 -2.13 -19.23 -4.92
C LEU A 344 -2.99 -17.97 -4.79
N ARG A 345 -4.33 -18.09 -4.92
CA ARG A 345 -5.25 -16.96 -4.73
C ARG A 345 -5.11 -16.33 -3.34
N ILE A 346 -4.92 -17.14 -2.30
CA ILE A 346 -4.72 -16.62 -0.94
C ILE A 346 -3.37 -15.90 -0.79
N GLY A 347 -2.32 -16.43 -1.42
CA GLY A 347 -0.96 -15.88 -1.36
C GLY A 347 -0.74 -14.64 -2.22
N TYR A 348 -1.36 -14.58 -3.40
CA TYR A 348 -1.23 -13.53 -4.40
C TYR A 348 -2.62 -13.04 -4.86
N PRO A 349 -3.38 -12.31 -4.02
CA PRO A 349 -4.79 -12.05 -4.31
C PRO A 349 -5.04 -11.15 -5.52
N HIS A 350 -4.01 -10.45 -6.01
CA HIS A 350 -4.02 -9.67 -7.25
C HIS A 350 -3.87 -10.52 -8.52
N GLY A 351 -3.47 -11.78 -8.42
CA GLY A 351 -3.32 -12.69 -9.55
C GLY A 351 -4.61 -13.47 -9.87
N LYS A 352 -4.72 -13.92 -11.12
CA LYS A 352 -5.76 -14.83 -11.60
C LYS A 352 -5.18 -16.24 -11.70
N PHE A 353 -5.80 -17.20 -11.01
CA PHE A 353 -5.36 -18.58 -11.02
C PHE A 353 -6.57 -19.44 -11.32
N ASP A 354 -6.61 -20.12 -12.46
CA ASP A 354 -7.70 -20.99 -12.87
C ASP A 354 -7.24 -22.45 -12.82
N ALA A 355 -8.12 -23.34 -12.37
CA ALA A 355 -7.84 -24.76 -12.24
C ALA A 355 -8.76 -25.56 -13.16
N PHE A 356 -8.19 -26.55 -13.84
CA PHE A 356 -8.88 -27.44 -14.75
C PHE A 356 -8.60 -28.88 -14.29
N PRO A 357 -9.54 -29.52 -13.57
CA PRO A 357 -9.37 -30.87 -13.03
C PRO A 357 -9.58 -31.94 -14.11
N VAL A 358 -8.85 -31.83 -15.22
CA VAL A 358 -8.97 -32.69 -16.41
C VAL A 358 -7.59 -33.18 -16.84
N VAL A 359 -7.56 -34.26 -17.61
CA VAL A 359 -6.34 -34.71 -18.28
C VAL A 359 -5.93 -33.70 -19.36
N ALA A 360 -4.63 -33.51 -19.57
CA ALA A 360 -4.13 -32.51 -20.52
C ALA A 360 -4.68 -32.68 -21.94
N GLN A 361 -4.85 -33.93 -22.39
CA GLN A 361 -5.43 -34.26 -23.70
C GLN A 361 -6.90 -33.83 -23.80
N ALA A 362 -7.65 -33.93 -22.71
CA ALA A 362 -9.06 -33.51 -22.67
C ALA A 362 -9.18 -31.98 -22.69
N MET A 363 -8.17 -31.24 -22.23
CA MET A 363 -8.18 -29.77 -22.30
C MET A 363 -8.33 -29.27 -23.73
N LEU A 364 -7.71 -29.92 -24.72
CA LEU A 364 -7.83 -29.55 -26.13
C LEU A 364 -9.29 -29.63 -26.63
N ALA A 365 -10.09 -30.55 -26.07
CA ALA A 365 -11.49 -30.71 -26.41
C ALA A 365 -12.42 -29.82 -25.57
N VAL A 366 -12.04 -29.51 -24.33
CA VAL A 366 -12.84 -28.73 -23.39
C VAL A 366 -12.71 -27.23 -23.64
N ASP A 367 -11.48 -26.74 -23.82
CA ASP A 367 -11.20 -25.32 -24.03
C ASP A 367 -9.84 -25.12 -24.69
N GLU A 368 -9.81 -25.31 -26.01
CA GLU A 368 -8.64 -25.01 -26.84
C GLU A 368 -8.24 -23.53 -26.77
N GLY A 369 -9.21 -22.64 -26.52
CA GLY A 369 -9.01 -21.19 -26.43
C GLY A 369 -8.06 -20.81 -25.30
N THR A 370 -8.18 -21.46 -24.14
CA THR A 370 -7.28 -21.25 -22.99
C THR A 370 -5.83 -21.64 -23.33
N LEU A 371 -5.61 -22.73 -24.06
CA LEU A 371 -4.27 -23.14 -24.49
C LEU A 371 -3.69 -22.18 -25.53
N ARG A 372 -4.49 -21.79 -26.53
CA ARG A 372 -4.07 -20.84 -27.58
C ARG A 372 -3.81 -19.42 -27.05
N GLY A 373 -4.54 -19.00 -26.02
CA GLY A 373 -4.37 -17.70 -25.37
C GLY A 373 -3.18 -17.62 -24.40
N SER A 374 -2.47 -18.73 -24.19
CA SER A 374 -1.31 -18.77 -23.30
C SER A 374 -0.07 -18.21 -23.97
N HIS A 375 0.68 -17.36 -23.26
CA HIS A 375 1.97 -16.84 -23.72
C HIS A 375 3.10 -17.89 -23.59
N LEU A 376 2.94 -18.83 -22.65
CA LEU A 376 3.84 -19.95 -22.42
C LEU A 376 3.03 -21.14 -21.94
N ILE A 377 3.39 -22.34 -22.41
CA ILE A 377 2.87 -23.61 -21.90
C ILE A 377 4.05 -24.39 -21.31
N VAL A 378 3.93 -24.78 -20.05
CA VAL A 378 4.92 -25.58 -19.34
C VAL A 378 4.35 -26.98 -19.14
N SER A 379 4.95 -27.97 -19.78
CA SER A 379 4.62 -29.38 -19.53
C SER A 379 5.50 -29.95 -18.42
N ALA A 380 4.86 -30.39 -17.34
CA ALA A 380 5.49 -31.03 -16.19
C ALA A 380 4.79 -32.35 -15.83
N MET A 381 4.23 -33.01 -16.84
CA MET A 381 3.61 -34.32 -16.74
C MET A 381 4.69 -35.39 -16.55
N GLY A 382 4.41 -36.39 -15.73
CA GLY A 382 5.18 -37.64 -15.70
C GLY A 382 4.57 -38.63 -16.69
N ASP A 383 5.41 -39.44 -17.33
CA ASP A 383 4.99 -40.57 -18.17
C ASP A 383 4.31 -41.68 -17.35
#